data_AF-A0A820W6N0-F1
#
_entry.id   AF-A0A820W6N0-F1
#
_cell.length_a   1.000
_cell.length_b   1.000
_cell.length_c   1.000
_cell.angle_alpha   90.00
_cell.angle_beta   90.00
_cell.angle_gamma   90.00
#
_symmetry.space_group_name_H-M   'P 1'
#
loop_
_entity.id
_entity.type
_entity.pdbx_description
1 polymer ?
#
loop_
_entity_poly.entity_id
_entity_poly.type
_entity_poly.pdbx_seq_one_letter_code
_entity_poly.pdbx_strand_id
1 'polypeptide(L)'
;MMTAPSNKISFIISQKGKKMLNINNFIFKLNKTTSTTKYYRCEDSRCTVTVRTDLEDNISNIKGDHCHPPEPEEIQIRVFKQVVKARAISESTSIPQIYDEEAARIGLSTLAIATLPSRGELGL
;
A
#
# COMPACT_ATOMS: atom_id res chain seq x y z
N MET A 1 1.73 29.17 -13.51
CA MET A 1 1.44 27.74 -13.71
C MET A 1 1.91 27.02 -12.45
N MET A 2 0.99 26.60 -11.57
CA MET A 2 1.37 25.98 -10.29
C MET A 2 1.60 24.49 -10.52
N THR A 3 2.86 24.07 -10.48
CA THR A 3 3.27 22.66 -10.47
C THR A 3 2.80 22.05 -9.16
N ALA A 4 1.80 21.16 -9.23
CA ALA A 4 1.37 20.36 -8.09
C ALA A 4 2.54 19.49 -7.60
N PRO A 5 2.73 19.32 -6.28
CA PRO A 5 3.73 18.39 -5.76
C PRO A 5 3.38 16.98 -6.27
N SER A 6 4.30 16.38 -7.02
CA SER A 6 4.19 15.02 -7.56
C SER A 6 4.34 13.99 -6.43
N ASN A 7 3.35 13.96 -5.54
CA ASN A 7 3.22 12.92 -4.52
C ASN A 7 2.98 11.59 -5.23
N LYS A 8 3.82 10.59 -4.95
CA LYS A 8 3.66 9.25 -5.50
C LYS A 8 2.51 8.55 -4.77
N ILE A 9 1.38 8.40 -5.45
CA ILE A 9 0.17 7.77 -4.92
C ILE A 9 0.12 6.32 -5.39
N SER A 10 -0.21 5.41 -4.49
CA SER A 10 -0.53 4.03 -4.84
C SER A 10 -1.63 3.50 -3.91
N PHE A 11 -2.31 2.44 -4.33
CA PHE A 11 -3.33 1.79 -3.52
C PHE A 11 -2.84 0.44 -3.04
N ILE A 12 -3.14 0.14 -1.79
CA ILE A 12 -2.86 -1.17 -1.20
C ILE A 12 -4.13 -1.68 -0.52
N ILE A 13 -4.29 -2.98 -0.49
CA ILE A 13 -5.37 -3.67 0.22
C ILE A 13 -4.85 -4.17 1.56
N SER A 14 -5.57 -3.86 2.63
CA SER A 14 -5.33 -4.40 3.97
C SER A 14 -5.51 -5.93 3.97
N GLN A 15 -4.93 -6.63 4.95
CA GLN A 15 -5.18 -8.06 5.15
C GLN A 15 -6.68 -8.41 5.24
N LYS A 16 -7.50 -7.47 5.73
CA LYS A 16 -8.97 -7.61 5.84
C LYS A 16 -9.74 -7.17 4.58
N GLY A 17 -9.06 -6.94 3.46
CA GLY A 17 -9.70 -6.55 2.19
C GLY A 17 -10.06 -5.06 2.05
N LYS A 18 -9.71 -4.21 3.04
CA LYS A 18 -10.01 -2.77 2.97
C LYS A 18 -9.01 -2.03 2.07
N LYS A 19 -9.49 -1.19 1.15
CA LYS A 19 -8.65 -0.30 0.33
C LYS A 19 -7.99 0.77 1.20
N MET A 20 -6.68 0.92 1.07
CA MET A 20 -5.83 1.87 1.78
C MET A 20 -5.01 2.66 0.77
N LEU A 21 -4.70 3.89 1.15
CA LEU A 21 -3.97 4.84 0.31
C LEU A 21 -2.51 4.87 0.77
N ASN A 22 -1.58 4.68 -0.16
CA ASN A 22 -0.15 4.82 0.07
C ASN A 22 0.34 6.12 -0.58
N ILE A 23 0.95 7.00 0.22
CA ILE A 23 1.55 8.25 -0.27
C ILE A 23 2.92 8.39 0.36
N ASN A 24 3.96 8.57 -0.46
CA ASN A 24 5.34 8.79 0.00
C ASN A 24 5.80 7.78 1.08
N ASN A 25 5.46 6.50 0.89
CA ASN A 25 5.78 5.42 1.83
C ASN A 25 5.09 5.53 3.20
N PHE A 26 3.93 6.18 3.26
CA PHE A 26 3.02 6.20 4.39
C PHE A 26 1.67 5.60 4.00
N ILE A 27 1.13 4.77 4.88
CA ILE A 27 -0.16 4.12 4.66
C ILE A 27 -1.26 4.90 5.39
N PHE A 28 -2.35 5.13 4.69
CA PHE A 28 -3.54 5.81 5.18
C PHE A 28 -4.78 4.92 5.05
N LYS A 29 -5.55 4.84 6.13
CA LYS A 29 -6.86 4.18 6.21
C LYS A 29 -7.94 5.17 5.84
N LEU A 30 -8.92 4.73 5.04
CA LEU A 30 -10.13 5.49 4.80
C LEU A 30 -10.91 5.63 6.12
N ASN A 31 -11.10 6.86 6.56
CA ASN A 31 -11.85 7.18 7.77
C ASN A 31 -13.33 7.43 7.47
N LYS A 32 -13.61 8.29 6.48
CA LYS A 32 -14.96 8.56 6.01
C LYS A 32 -14.97 9.03 4.57
N THR A 33 -16.08 8.80 3.89
CA THR A 33 -16.35 9.33 2.56
C THR A 33 -17.56 10.25 2.63
N THR A 34 -17.42 11.44 2.08
CA THR A 34 -18.51 12.39 1.83
C THR A 34 -18.85 12.36 0.33
N SER A 35 -19.96 12.98 -0.07
CA SER A 35 -20.44 13.03 -1.45
C SER A 35 -19.44 13.56 -2.48
N THR A 36 -18.39 14.28 -2.05
CA THR A 36 -17.38 14.88 -2.93
C THR A 36 -15.94 14.57 -2.53
N THR A 37 -15.70 14.08 -1.30
CA THR A 37 -14.35 14.00 -0.73
C THR A 37 -14.20 12.78 0.15
N LYS A 38 -13.08 12.07 0.02
CA LYS A 38 -12.66 10.98 0.89
C LYS A 38 -11.64 11.50 1.90
N TYR A 39 -11.83 11.11 3.15
CA TYR A 39 -10.97 11.48 4.27
C TYR A 39 -10.21 10.25 4.73
N TYR A 40 -8.89 10.32 4.69
CA TYR A 40 -7.99 9.29 5.14
C TYR A 40 -7.22 9.76 6.37
N ARG A 41 -6.85 8.82 7.22
CA ARG A 41 -6.00 9.02 8.39
C ARG A 41 -4.84 8.04 8.32
N CYS A 42 -3.66 8.42 8.82
CA CYS A 42 -2.53 7.53 8.90
C CYS A 42 -2.89 6.20 9.61
N GLU A 43 -2.28 5.10 9.19
CA GLU A 43 -2.48 3.79 9.80
C GLU A 43 -2.01 3.74 11.26
N ASP A 44 -0.92 4.42 11.58
CA ASP A 44 -0.37 4.51 12.94
C ASP A 44 -1.30 5.37 13.82
N SER A 45 -1.69 4.82 14.97
CA SER A 45 -2.68 5.45 15.85
C SER A 45 -2.13 6.66 16.62
N ARG A 46 -0.81 6.75 16.78
CA ARG A 46 -0.12 7.91 17.38
C ARG A 46 0.05 9.03 16.36
N CYS A 47 -0.14 8.73 15.07
CA CYS A 47 -0.07 9.70 14.00
C CYS A 47 -1.42 10.40 13.78
N THR A 48 -1.38 11.73 13.65
CA THR A 48 -2.55 12.59 13.45
C THR A 48 -2.67 13.10 12.01
N VAL A 49 -1.77 12.66 11.12
CA VAL A 49 -1.80 13.07 9.71
C VAL A 49 -3.08 12.60 9.05
N THR A 50 -3.72 13.54 8.34
CA THR A 50 -4.93 13.29 7.57
C THR A 50 -4.74 13.71 6.13
N VAL A 51 -5.32 12.93 5.22
CA VAL A 51 -5.30 13.20 3.79
C VAL A 51 -6.73 13.33 3.29
N ARG A 52 -6.96 14.30 2.42
CA ARG A 52 -8.21 14.49 1.71
C ARG A 52 -7.96 14.22 0.24
N THR A 53 -8.79 13.37 -0.32
CA THR A 53 -8.81 13.15 -1.77
C THR A 53 -10.20 13.42 -2.31
N ASP A 54 -10.27 13.70 -3.60
CA ASP A 54 -11.51 13.71 -4.36
C ASP A 54 -12.05 12.28 -4.54
N LEU A 55 -13.27 12.16 -5.09
CA LEU A 55 -13.85 10.85 -5.41
C LEU A 55 -13.02 10.06 -6.42
N GLU A 56 -12.33 10.78 -7.30
CA GLU A 56 -11.39 10.27 -8.29
C GLU A 56 -9.99 9.97 -7.72
N ASP A 57 -9.86 9.90 -6.39
CA ASP A 57 -8.63 9.49 -5.71
C ASP A 57 -7.44 10.48 -5.89
N ASN A 58 -7.70 11.69 -6.39
CA ASN A 58 -6.74 12.79 -6.48
C ASN A 58 -6.53 13.46 -5.11
N ILE A 59 -5.27 13.67 -4.68
CA ILE A 59 -4.98 14.34 -3.41
C ILE A 59 -5.36 15.82 -3.50
N SER A 60 -6.35 16.23 -2.72
CA SER A 60 -6.75 17.62 -2.58
C SER A 60 -5.94 18.31 -1.47
N ASN A 61 -5.63 17.61 -0.37
CA ASN A 61 -4.86 18.18 0.75
C ASN A 61 -4.26 17.12 1.68
N ILE A 62 -3.09 17.40 2.26
CA ILE A 62 -2.46 16.61 3.33
C ILE A 62 -2.25 17.56 4.53
N LYS A 63 -2.70 17.16 5.71
CA LYS A 63 -2.59 17.96 6.94
C LYS A 63 -1.90 17.19 8.06
N GLY A 64 -0.96 17.85 8.71
CA GLY A 64 -0.21 17.35 9.86
C GLY A 64 1.15 16.77 9.47
N ASP A 65 1.93 16.43 10.49
CA ASP A 65 3.29 15.89 10.36
C ASP A 65 3.36 14.47 10.92
N HIS A 66 4.11 13.61 10.23
CA HIS A 66 4.30 12.23 10.67
C HIS A 66 5.23 12.19 11.90
N CYS A 67 4.77 11.52 12.95
CA CYS A 67 5.57 11.27 14.16
C CYS A 67 6.32 9.91 14.11
N HIS A 68 6.44 9.33 12.92
CA HIS A 68 7.10 8.04 12.71
C HIS A 68 7.81 8.05 11.35
N PRO A 69 8.88 7.25 11.19
CA PRO A 69 9.57 7.13 9.91
C PRO A 69 8.66 6.46 8.85
N PRO A 70 8.93 6.72 7.56
CA PRO A 70 8.32 5.95 6.49
C PRO A 70 8.80 4.50 6.55
N GLU A 71 7.90 3.56 6.24
CA GLU A 71 8.21 2.12 6.24
C GLU A 71 8.10 1.56 4.81
N PRO A 72 9.07 1.89 3.94
CA PRO A 72 9.02 1.51 2.53
C PRO A 72 9.04 -0.01 2.32
N GLU A 73 9.72 -0.76 3.19
CA GLU A 73 9.84 -2.22 3.10
C GLU A 73 8.51 -2.92 3.41
N GLU A 74 7.84 -2.54 4.51
CA GLU A 74 6.50 -3.00 4.86
C GLU A 74 5.50 -2.82 3.70
N ILE A 75 5.54 -1.65 3.06
CA ILE A 75 4.67 -1.33 1.93
C ILE A 75 4.97 -2.22 0.73
N GLN A 76 6.26 -2.43 0.42
CA GLN A 76 6.66 -3.32 -0.67
C GLN A 76 6.20 -4.75 -0.42
N ILE A 77 6.34 -5.27 0.81
CA ILE A 77 5.85 -6.60 1.19
C ILE A 77 4.33 -6.69 0.99
N ARG A 78 3.58 -5.67 1.41
CA ARG A 78 2.11 -5.64 1.23
C ARG A 78 1.69 -5.56 -0.23
N VAL A 79 2.42 -4.80 -1.05
CA VAL A 79 2.20 -4.72 -2.51
C VAL A 79 2.52 -6.06 -3.17
N PHE A 80 3.67 -6.64 -2.85
CA PHE A 80 4.08 -7.95 -3.34
C PHE A 80 3.04 -9.04 -3.04
N LYS A 81 2.58 -9.12 -1.78
CA LYS A 81 1.50 -10.04 -1.36
C LYS A 81 0.25 -9.90 -2.24
N GLN A 82 -0.14 -8.67 -2.57
CA GLN A 82 -1.31 -8.41 -3.40
C GLN A 82 -1.08 -8.81 -4.85
N VAL A 83 0.09 -8.53 -5.41
CA VAL A 83 0.43 -8.92 -6.79
C VAL A 83 0.42 -10.45 -6.90
N VAL A 84 1.11 -11.15 -6.01
CA VAL A 84 1.15 -12.61 -5.99
C VAL A 84 -0.27 -13.18 -5.86
N LYS A 85 -1.09 -12.64 -4.95
CA LYS A 85 -2.48 -13.09 -4.78
C LYS A 85 -3.36 -12.79 -5.99
N ALA A 86 -3.20 -11.62 -6.63
CA ALA A 86 -3.97 -11.26 -7.82
C ALA A 86 -3.60 -12.17 -9.00
N ARG A 87 -2.30 -12.38 -9.25
CA ARG A 87 -1.79 -13.29 -10.28
C ARG A 87 -2.24 -14.73 -10.03
N ALA A 88 -2.19 -15.19 -8.77
CA ALA A 88 -2.67 -16.51 -8.37
C ALA A 88 -4.15 -16.77 -8.69
N ILE A 89 -4.99 -15.72 -8.65
CA ILE A 89 -6.43 -15.83 -8.96
C ILE A 89 -6.67 -15.75 -10.46
N SER A 90 -5.91 -14.93 -11.19
CA SER A 90 -6.12 -14.68 -12.62
C SER A 90 -5.38 -15.66 -13.54
N GLU A 91 -4.27 -16.22 -13.11
CA GLU A 91 -3.42 -17.10 -13.90
C GLU A 91 -3.52 -18.54 -13.38
N SER A 92 -3.39 -19.51 -14.28
CA SER A 92 -3.26 -20.94 -13.92
C SER A 92 -1.84 -21.32 -13.48
N THR A 93 -0.92 -20.36 -13.44
CA THR A 93 0.47 -20.54 -13.01
C THR A 93 0.55 -20.90 -11.53
N SER A 94 1.46 -21.77 -11.15
CA SER A 94 1.61 -22.21 -9.77
C SER A 94 2.09 -21.05 -8.86
N ILE A 95 1.52 -20.97 -7.65
CA ILE A 95 1.88 -19.96 -6.62
C ILE A 95 3.41 -19.84 -6.37
N PRO A 96 4.18 -20.96 -6.27
CA PRO A 96 5.62 -20.87 -6.08
C PRO A 96 6.33 -20.15 -7.23
N GLN A 97 5.92 -20.41 -8.48
CA GLN A 97 6.54 -19.76 -9.64
C GLN A 97 6.22 -18.27 -9.66
N ILE A 98 4.97 -17.88 -9.41
CA ILE A 98 4.58 -16.47 -9.31
C ILE A 98 5.41 -15.76 -8.23
N TYR A 99 5.62 -16.42 -7.09
CA TYR A 99 6.42 -15.87 -6.00
C TYR A 99 7.89 -15.63 -6.42
N ASP A 100 8.56 -16.63 -7.00
CA ASP A 100 9.95 -16.49 -7.47
C ASP A 100 10.09 -15.40 -8.54
N GLU A 101 9.16 -15.35 -9.50
CA GLU A 101 9.14 -14.33 -10.54
C GLU A 101 8.97 -12.91 -10.00
N GLU A 102 7.98 -12.71 -9.11
CA GLU A 102 7.77 -11.40 -8.49
C GLU A 102 8.93 -11.04 -7.55
N ALA A 103 9.53 -12.02 -6.86
CA ALA A 103 10.64 -11.76 -5.94
C ALA A 103 11.88 -11.32 -6.71
N ALA A 104 12.15 -11.96 -7.86
CA ALA A 104 13.19 -11.56 -8.79
C ALA A 104 12.91 -10.17 -9.39
N ARG A 105 11.63 -9.83 -9.64
CA ARG A 105 11.23 -8.54 -10.24
C ARG A 105 11.39 -7.35 -9.30
N ILE A 106 11.04 -7.48 -8.03
CA ILE A 106 11.07 -6.34 -7.09
C ILE A 106 12.51 -6.03 -6.65
N GLY A 107 13.44 -6.98 -6.73
CA GLY A 107 14.84 -6.75 -6.34
C GLY A 107 14.96 -6.31 -4.88
N LEU A 108 14.11 -6.86 -4.00
CA LEU A 108 14.09 -6.60 -2.57
C LEU A 108 15.45 -6.95 -1.93
N SER A 109 15.82 -6.22 -0.89
CA SER A 109 17.00 -6.54 -0.08
C SER A 109 16.88 -7.95 0.52
N THR A 110 18.00 -8.63 0.77
CA THR A 110 18.01 -9.99 1.36
C THR A 110 17.24 -10.07 2.68
N LEU A 111 17.26 -8.98 3.47
CA LEU A 111 16.49 -8.86 4.71
C LEU A 111 14.98 -8.78 4.45
N ALA A 112 14.55 -8.00 3.46
CA ALA A 112 13.13 -7.89 3.14
C ALA A 112 12.57 -9.17 2.50
N ILE A 113 13.39 -9.94 1.78
CA ILE A 113 13.05 -11.29 1.29
C ILE A 113 12.82 -12.25 2.47
N ALA A 114 13.63 -12.17 3.52
CA ALA A 114 13.48 -13.01 4.72
C ALA A 114 12.19 -12.70 5.51
N THR A 115 11.66 -11.49 5.39
CA THR A 115 10.40 -11.05 6.01
C THR A 115 9.17 -11.32 5.12
N LEU A 116 9.38 -11.82 3.89
CA LEU A 116 8.25 -12.24 3.07
C LEU A 116 7.54 -13.42 3.74
N PRO A 117 6.20 -13.41 3.74
CA PRO A 117 5.42 -14.51 4.30
C PRO A 117 5.78 -15.80 3.59
N SER A 118 5.99 -16.86 4.36
CA SER A 118 6.18 -18.18 3.78
C SER A 118 4.94 -18.61 2.98
N ARG A 119 5.09 -19.53 2.04
CA ARG A 119 4.00 -19.98 1.13
C ARG A 119 2.70 -20.35 1.86
N GLY A 120 2.78 -20.82 3.11
CA GLY A 120 1.62 -21.16 3.94
C GLY A 120 0.92 -19.99 4.64
N GLU A 121 1.60 -18.84 4.80
CA GLU A 121 1.06 -17.66 5.51
C GLU A 121 0.23 -16.74 4.61
N LEU A 122 0.24 -16.98 3.30
CA LEU A 122 -0.57 -16.24 2.34
C LEU A 122 -2.05 -16.64 2.39
N GLY A 123 -2.42 -17.67 3.18
CA GLY A 123 -3.80 -18.14 3.32
C GLY A 123 -4.43 -18.55 1.98
N LEU A 124 -3.60 -19.11 1.10
CA LEU A 124 -3.95 -19.68 -0.21
C LEU A 124 -4.25 -21.16 -0.05
#